data_AF-A0A1X1Y1K0-F1
#
_entry.id   AF-A0A1X1Y1K0-F1
#
_cell.length_a   1.000
_cell.length_b   1.000
_cell.length_c   1.000
_cell.angle_alpha   90.00
_cell.angle_beta   90.00
_cell.angle_gamma   90.00
#
_symmetry.space_group_name_H-M   'P 1'
#
loop_
_entity.id
_entity.type
_entity.pdbx_description
1 polymer ?
#
loop_
_entity_poly.entity_id
_entity_poly.type
_entity_poly.pdbx_seq_one_letter_code
_entity_poly.pdbx_strand_id
1 'polypeptide(L)'
;MRQEPFFANGLPVESVQELASLLEDLPKRSLALTGEGEDAQRDNDTRAGWAARALIAYAKHLNEASLAEELETVVGDLLGDLRHLCDALQVDWDIVANRSELYYLAEIAGTL
;
A
#
# COMPACT_ATOMS: atom_id res chain seq x y z
N MET A 1 -18.34 14.08 19.06
CA MET A 1 -18.56 13.55 17.70
C MET A 1 -17.31 12.73 17.38
N ARG A 2 -17.39 11.41 17.17
CA ARG A 2 -16.23 10.65 16.71
C ARG A 2 -15.99 11.04 15.25
N GLN A 3 -14.77 11.47 14.92
CA GLN A 3 -14.37 11.71 13.54
C GLN A 3 -14.33 10.36 12.81
N GLU A 4 -14.76 10.33 11.56
CA GLU A 4 -14.65 9.12 10.74
C GLU A 4 -13.17 8.82 10.44
N PRO A 5 -12.76 7.54 10.35
CA PRO A 5 -11.37 7.20 10.03
C PRO A 5 -10.98 7.66 8.63
N PHE A 6 -9.73 8.09 8.47
CA PHE A 6 -9.15 8.55 7.21
C PHE A 6 -8.66 7.37 6.36
N PHE A 7 -9.53 6.42 6.03
CA PHE A 7 -9.16 5.33 5.13
C PHE A 7 -8.74 5.85 3.77
N ALA A 8 -7.73 5.24 3.14
CA ALA A 8 -7.41 5.54 1.76
C ALA A 8 -8.65 5.32 0.87
N ASN A 9 -8.87 6.24 -0.07
CA ASN A 9 -10.01 6.16 -0.99
C ASN A 9 -9.93 4.89 -1.84
N GLY A 10 -11.08 4.22 -1.99
CA GLY A 10 -11.18 3.03 -2.82
C GLY A 10 -10.80 3.30 -4.27
N LEU A 11 -10.03 2.39 -4.87
CA LEU A 11 -9.68 2.44 -6.29
C LEU A 11 -10.62 1.50 -7.07
N PRO A 12 -11.28 1.97 -8.13
CA PRO A 12 -12.23 1.17 -8.90
C PRO A 12 -11.49 0.28 -9.92
N VAL A 13 -10.73 -0.70 -9.44
CA VAL A 13 -9.94 -1.63 -10.26
C VAL A 13 -10.08 -3.06 -9.75
N GLU A 14 -10.03 -4.03 -10.66
CA GLU A 14 -10.17 -5.46 -10.36
C GLU A 14 -8.88 -6.24 -10.63
N SER A 15 -7.91 -5.64 -11.33
CA SER A 15 -6.64 -6.28 -11.69
C SER A 15 -5.42 -5.36 -11.52
N VAL A 16 -4.23 -5.96 -11.48
CA VAL A 16 -2.97 -5.19 -11.44
C VAL A 16 -2.77 -4.41 -12.76
N GLN A 17 -3.26 -4.91 -13.89
CA GLN A 17 -3.26 -4.19 -15.17
C GLN A 17 -4.07 -2.89 -15.10
N GLU A 18 -5.28 -2.93 -14.55
CA GLU A 18 -6.11 -1.75 -14.37
C GLU A 18 -5.49 -0.78 -13.38
N LEU A 19 -4.94 -1.29 -12.28
CA LEU A 19 -4.19 -0.49 -11.31
C LEU A 19 -2.98 0.21 -11.95
N ALA A 20 -2.24 -0.49 -12.82
CA ALA A 20 -1.12 0.09 -13.56
C ALA A 20 -1.58 1.21 -14.50
N SER A 21 -2.68 1.00 -15.21
CA SER A 21 -3.27 1.98 -16.12
C SER A 21 -3.76 3.22 -15.37
N LEU A 22 -4.37 3.04 -14.20
CA LEU A 22 -4.84 4.14 -13.35
C LEU A 22 -3.69 5.01 -12.82
N LEU A 23 -2.51 4.43 -12.61
CA LEU A 23 -1.35 5.10 -12.01
C LEU A 23 -0.33 5.65 -13.02
N GLU A 24 -0.44 5.32 -14.31
CA GLU A 24 0.56 5.61 -15.34
C GLU A 24 0.93 7.10 -15.40
N ASP A 25 -0.08 7.97 -15.38
CA ASP A 25 0.10 9.43 -15.48
C ASP A 25 0.08 10.16 -14.14
N LEU A 26 -0.11 9.45 -13.02
CA LEU A 26 -0.16 10.11 -11.71
C LEU A 26 1.26 10.50 -11.26
N PRO A 27 1.48 11.78 -10.89
CA PRO A 27 2.78 12.21 -10.40
C PRO A 27 3.10 11.54 -9.06
N LYS A 28 4.39 11.37 -8.77
CA LYS A 28 4.84 11.01 -7.42
C LYS A 28 4.47 12.14 -6.47
N ARG A 29 3.81 11.79 -5.36
CA ARG A 29 3.45 12.73 -4.29
C ARG A 29 4.29 12.43 -3.04
N SER A 30 4.59 13.50 -2.30
CA SER A 30 5.17 13.42 -0.95
C SER A 30 4.07 13.61 0.10
N LEU A 31 4.31 13.03 1.28
CA LEU A 31 3.47 13.27 2.46
C LEU A 31 3.49 14.76 2.83
N ALA A 32 2.40 15.23 3.41
CA ALA A 32 2.32 16.56 3.98
C ALA A 32 3.29 16.68 5.16
N LEU A 33 3.77 17.91 5.41
CA LEU A 33 4.66 18.20 6.53
C LEU A 33 3.89 18.58 7.81
N THR A 34 2.60 18.85 7.68
CA THR A 34 1.68 19.26 8.73
C THR A 34 0.63 18.15 8.88
N GLY A 35 0.50 17.55 10.06
CA GLY A 35 -0.41 16.42 10.29
C GLY A 35 -1.84 16.85 10.61
N GLU A 36 -2.43 17.78 9.83
CA GLU A 36 -3.81 18.24 10.07
C GLU A 36 -4.83 17.38 9.28
N GLY A 37 -6.10 17.33 9.69
CA GLY A 37 -7.05 16.31 9.22
C GLY A 37 -7.20 16.12 7.70
N GLU A 38 -7.16 17.19 6.89
CA GLU A 38 -7.15 17.06 5.42
C GLU A 38 -5.85 16.45 4.88
N ASP A 39 -4.72 16.72 5.55
CA ASP A 39 -3.42 16.14 5.23
C ASP A 39 -3.41 14.63 5.52
N ALA A 40 -4.10 14.16 6.56
CA ALA A 40 -4.19 12.73 6.89
C ALA A 40 -4.85 11.88 5.78
N GLN A 41 -5.99 12.33 5.26
CA GLN A 41 -6.66 11.64 4.13
C GLN A 41 -5.76 11.60 2.89
N ARG A 42 -5.21 12.77 2.52
CA ARG A 42 -4.33 12.92 1.36
C ARG A 42 -3.08 12.03 1.48
N ASP A 43 -2.53 11.91 2.67
CA ASP A 43 -1.33 11.12 2.95
C ASP A 43 -1.63 9.62 2.90
N ASN A 44 -2.79 9.18 3.38
CA ASN A 44 -3.21 7.79 3.29
C ASN A 44 -3.47 7.37 1.83
N ASP A 45 -4.09 8.24 1.00
CA ASP A 45 -4.19 8.04 -0.44
C ASP A 45 -2.81 7.96 -1.12
N THR A 46 -1.87 8.79 -0.67
CA THR A 46 -0.49 8.81 -1.18
C THR A 46 0.24 7.50 -0.86
N ARG A 47 0.09 7.00 0.36
CA ARG A 47 0.65 5.71 0.82
C ARG A 47 0.07 4.53 0.03
N ALA A 48 -1.24 4.51 -0.20
CA ALA A 48 -1.87 3.52 -1.07
C ALA A 48 -1.28 3.55 -2.49
N GLY A 49 -1.06 4.74 -3.05
CA GLY A 49 -0.41 4.91 -4.35
C GLY A 49 1.04 4.42 -4.38
N TRP A 50 1.80 4.54 -3.28
CA TRP A 50 3.15 3.98 -3.18
C TRP A 50 3.14 2.46 -3.13
N ALA A 51 2.26 1.87 -2.31
CA ALA A 51 2.10 0.42 -2.22
C ALA A 51 1.68 -0.19 -3.57
N ALA A 52 0.74 0.46 -4.27
CA ALA A 52 0.31 0.04 -5.60
C ALA A 52 1.47 0.01 -6.61
N ARG A 53 2.39 0.98 -6.59
CA ARG A 53 3.59 0.96 -7.45
C ARG A 53 4.52 -0.21 -7.15
N ALA A 54 4.66 -0.60 -5.88
CA ALA A 54 5.43 -1.78 -5.49
C ALA A 54 4.76 -3.06 -6.02
N LEU A 55 3.44 -3.19 -5.85
CA LEU A 55 2.66 -4.33 -6.35
C LEU A 55 2.76 -4.47 -7.89
N ILE A 56 2.64 -3.36 -8.63
CA ILE A 56 2.80 -3.36 -10.09
C ILE A 56 4.22 -3.80 -10.49
N ALA A 57 5.24 -3.30 -9.80
CA ALA A 57 6.62 -3.69 -10.08
C ALA A 57 6.86 -5.18 -9.82
N TYR A 58 6.28 -5.70 -8.74
CA TYR A 58 6.30 -7.13 -8.40
C TYR A 58 5.62 -7.98 -9.47
N ALA A 59 4.38 -7.66 -9.84
CA ALA A 59 3.64 -8.40 -10.85
C ALA A 59 4.37 -8.43 -12.20
N LYS A 60 4.90 -7.27 -12.64
CA LYS A 60 5.72 -7.17 -13.86
C LYS A 60 7.01 -8.02 -13.80
N HIS A 61 7.56 -8.24 -12.62
CA HIS A 61 8.76 -9.06 -12.44
C HIS A 61 8.47 -10.56 -12.61
N LEU A 62 7.32 -11.03 -12.10
CA LEU A 62 6.96 -12.45 -12.16
C LEU A 62 6.62 -12.91 -13.59
N ASN A 63 5.78 -12.16 -14.29
CA ASN A 63 5.50 -12.23 -15.74
C ASN A 63 4.30 -11.34 -16.10
N GLU A 64 4.05 -11.13 -17.39
CA GLU A 64 2.87 -10.39 -17.86
C GLU A 64 1.53 -11.07 -17.55
N ALA A 65 1.49 -12.39 -17.34
CA ALA A 65 0.25 -13.10 -17.01
C ALA A 65 -0.27 -12.76 -15.60
N SER A 66 0.63 -12.47 -14.65
CA SER A 66 0.28 -12.02 -13.29
C SER A 66 -0.33 -10.62 -13.25
N LEU A 67 -0.38 -9.89 -14.38
CA LEU A 67 -1.14 -8.64 -14.49
C LEU A 67 -2.65 -8.86 -14.60
N ALA A 68 -3.06 -10.06 -15.01
CA ALA A 68 -4.46 -10.47 -15.17
C ALA A 68 -4.98 -11.33 -13.99
N GLU A 69 -4.14 -11.61 -13.01
CA GLU A 69 -4.53 -12.34 -11.79
C GLU A 69 -5.32 -11.44 -10.83
N GLU A 70 -6.13 -12.07 -9.98
CA GLU A 70 -6.90 -11.41 -8.94
C GLU A 70 -5.97 -10.67 -7.97
N LEU A 71 -6.36 -9.44 -7.59
CA LEU A 71 -5.56 -8.58 -6.70
C LEU A 71 -5.21 -9.27 -5.38
N GLU A 72 -6.12 -10.06 -4.82
CA GLU A 72 -5.90 -10.80 -3.56
C GLU A 72 -4.76 -11.81 -3.70
N THR A 73 -4.67 -12.53 -4.82
CA THR A 73 -3.61 -13.49 -5.09
C THR A 73 -2.26 -12.80 -5.17
N VAL A 74 -2.15 -11.75 -5.99
CA VAL A 74 -0.86 -11.06 -6.20
C VAL A 74 -0.37 -10.36 -4.92
N VAL A 75 -1.30 -9.80 -4.12
CA VAL A 75 -0.96 -9.23 -2.80
C VAL A 75 -0.49 -10.32 -1.84
N GLY A 76 -1.17 -11.46 -1.81
CA GLY A 76 -0.80 -12.62 -0.98
C GLY A 76 0.59 -13.13 -1.30
N ASP A 77 0.91 -13.31 -2.58
CA ASP A 77 2.21 -13.77 -3.04
C ASP A 77 3.32 -12.77 -2.70
N LEU A 78 3.09 -11.46 -2.92
CA LEU A 78 4.04 -10.42 -2.51
C LEU A 78 4.30 -10.46 -0.99
N LEU A 79 3.27 -10.63 -0.16
CA LEU A 79 3.44 -10.74 1.28
C LEU A 79 4.22 -12.01 1.67
N GLY A 80 4.01 -13.12 0.96
CA GLY A 80 4.79 -14.35 1.12
C GLY A 80 6.27 -14.14 0.80
N ASP A 81 6.57 -13.49 -0.33
CA ASP A 81 7.94 -13.21 -0.74
C ASP A 81 8.64 -12.20 0.17
N LEU A 82 7.91 -11.21 0.71
CA LEU A 82 8.46 -10.29 1.71
C LEU A 82 8.83 -11.00 3.03
N ARG A 83 8.11 -12.06 3.42
CA ARG A 83 8.50 -12.88 4.57
C ARG A 83 9.81 -13.62 4.31
N HIS A 84 9.94 -14.24 3.15
CA HIS A 84 11.20 -14.89 2.73
C HIS A 84 12.36 -13.89 2.64
N LEU A 85 12.09 -12.65 2.19
CA LEU A 85 13.08 -11.58 2.20
C LEU A 85 13.51 -11.21 3.61
N CYS A 86 12.56 -11.10 4.56
CA CYS A 86 12.86 -10.85 5.97
C CYS A 86 13.74 -11.94 6.58
N ASP A 87 13.48 -13.22 6.29
CA ASP A 87 14.34 -14.34 6.70
C ASP A 87 15.78 -14.14 6.19
N ALA A 88 15.93 -13.83 4.89
CA ALA A 88 17.22 -13.63 4.26
C ALA A 88 17.99 -12.41 4.79
N LEU A 89 17.27 -11.36 5.19
CA LEU A 89 17.83 -10.12 5.75
C LEU A 89 17.99 -10.16 7.27
N GLN A 90 17.59 -11.24 7.95
CA GLN A 90 17.56 -11.34 9.41
C GLN A 90 16.71 -10.24 10.07
N VAL A 91 15.62 -9.86 9.40
CA VAL A 91 14.61 -8.94 9.94
C VAL A 91 13.48 -9.77 10.53
N ASP A 92 13.13 -9.52 11.78
CA ASP A 92 11.98 -10.17 12.42
C ASP A 92 10.68 -9.65 11.80
N TRP A 93 10.03 -10.50 11.00
CA TRP A 93 8.77 -10.17 10.33
C TRP A 93 7.67 -9.77 11.30
N ASP A 94 7.50 -10.50 12.40
CA ASP A 94 6.38 -10.29 13.32
C ASP A 94 6.52 -8.95 14.05
N ILE A 95 7.76 -8.55 14.39
CA ILE A 95 8.04 -7.23 14.96
C ILE A 95 7.70 -6.11 13.96
N VAL A 96 8.13 -6.22 12.70
CA VAL A 96 7.88 -5.15 11.72
C VAL A 96 6.40 -5.09 11.31
N ALA A 97 5.73 -6.22 11.19
CA ALA A 97 4.30 -6.30 10.87
C ALA A 97 3.44 -5.69 11.99
N ASN A 98 3.72 -6.01 13.26
CA ASN A 98 3.04 -5.42 14.40
C ASN A 98 3.22 -3.90 14.44
N ARG A 99 4.46 -3.42 14.27
CA ARG A 99 4.73 -1.97 14.22
C ARG A 99 4.01 -1.30 13.05
N SER A 100 3.96 -1.94 11.89
CA SER A 100 3.23 -1.45 10.72
C SER A 100 1.74 -1.33 10.99
N GLU A 101 1.14 -2.31 11.68
CA GLU A 101 -0.28 -2.28 12.07
C GLU A 101 -0.56 -1.12 13.03
N LEU A 102 0.27 -0.92 14.05
CA LEU A 102 0.12 0.19 14.99
C LEU A 102 0.20 1.55 14.28
N TYR A 103 1.12 1.73 13.33
CA TYR A 103 1.20 2.97 12.56
C TYR A 103 0.00 3.15 11.63
N TYR A 104 -0.44 2.10 10.94
CA TYR A 104 -1.64 2.17 10.12
C TYR A 104 -2.87 2.60 10.94
N LEU A 105 -3.06 2.02 12.14
CA LEU A 105 -4.16 2.39 13.04
C LEU A 105 -4.07 3.85 13.49
N ALA A 106 -2.88 4.36 13.79
CA ALA A 106 -2.67 5.76 14.13
C ALA A 106 -2.92 6.70 12.94
N GLU A 107 -2.48 6.30 11.73
CA GLU A 107 -2.65 7.04 10.47
C GLU A 107 -4.14 7.20 10.11
N ILE A 108 -4.94 6.13 10.18
CA ILE A 108 -6.38 6.23 9.91
C ILE A 108 -7.16 6.92 11.03
N ALA A 109 -6.61 6.96 12.25
CA ALA A 109 -7.18 7.71 13.36
C ALA A 109 -6.81 9.21 13.32
N GLY A 110 -5.86 9.61 12.47
CA GLY A 110 -5.35 10.98 12.42
C GLY A 110 -4.55 11.38 13.66
N THR A 111 -3.89 10.40 14.32
CA THR A 111 -3.17 10.61 15.59
C THR A 111 -1.66 10.42 15.45
N LEU A 112 -1.14 10.35 14.23
CA LEU A 112 0.28 10.20 13.94
C LEU A 112 1.03 11.54 14.09
#